data_AF-A0A2G9TN51-F1
#
_entry.id   AF-A0A2G9TN51-F1
#
_cell.length_a   1.000
_cell.length_b   1.000
_cell.length_c   1.000
_cell.angle_alpha   90.00
_cell.angle_beta   90.00
_cell.angle_gamma   90.00
#
_symmetry.space_group_name_H-M   'P 1'
#
loop_
_entity.id
_entity.type
_entity.pdbx_description
1 polymer ?
#
loop_
_entity_poly.entity_id
_entity_poly.type
_entity_poly.pdbx_seq_one_letter_code
_entity_poly.pdbx_strand_id
1 'polypeptide(L)' 'KRSLEKMAQITRQIIHTANAPAAVGPYSQAVRVDNTIYVSGSLGLDPKTGELKQGIKEQAHQSLKNIGEILKAAGVGYGN' A
#
# COMPACT_ATOMS: atom_id res chain seq x y z
N LYS A 1 -9.73 35.71 -7.00
CA LYS A 1 -10.32 35.00 -5.82
C LYS A 1 -10.48 33.50 -6.05
N ARG A 2 -10.92 33.03 -7.23
CA ARG A 2 -11.11 31.58 -7.56
C ARG A 2 -9.83 30.72 -7.62
N SER A 3 -8.64 31.32 -7.58
CA SER A 3 -7.34 30.61 -7.66
C SER A 3 -6.77 30.19 -6.31
N LEU A 4 -7.23 30.79 -5.20
CA LEU A 4 -6.73 30.50 -3.85
C LEU A 4 -7.44 29.30 -3.19
N GLU A 5 -8.71 29.07 -3.53
CA GLU A 5 -9.50 27.94 -2.99
C GLU A 5 -8.98 26.56 -3.42
N LYS A 6 -8.27 26.47 -4.56
CA LYS A 6 -7.66 25.22 -5.03
C LYS A 6 -6.45 24.76 -4.22
N MET A 7 -5.89 25.61 -3.35
CA MET A 7 -4.68 25.26 -2.57
C MET A 7 -4.99 24.64 -1.20
N ALA A 8 -6.25 24.67 -0.74
CA ALA A 8 -6.65 24.11 0.56
C ALA A 8 -7.36 22.74 0.45
N GLN A 9 -7.24 22.06 -0.70
CA GLN A 9 -7.93 20.79 -0.92
C GLN A 9 -6.99 19.61 -0.69
N ILE A 10 -7.17 18.94 0.45
CA ILE A 10 -6.53 17.66 0.76
C ILE A 10 -6.90 16.66 -0.34
N THR A 11 -5.90 16.10 -1.01
CA THR A 11 -6.12 15.12 -2.06
C THR A 11 -5.94 13.71 -1.50
N ARG A 12 -7.01 12.91 -1.59
CA ARG A 12 -6.99 11.48 -1.23
C ARG A 12 -6.86 10.61 -2.47
N GLN A 13 -5.86 9.73 -2.48
CA GLN A 13 -5.65 8.73 -3.52
C GLN A 13 -5.66 7.32 -2.93
N ILE A 14 -6.42 6.42 -3.56
CA ILE A 14 -6.39 4.99 -3.25
C ILE A 14 -5.23 4.36 -4.02
N ILE A 15 -4.39 3.62 -3.31
CA ILE A 15 -3.26 2.89 -3.90
C ILE A 15 -3.65 1.42 -4.04
N HIS A 16 -3.45 0.90 -5.24
CA HIS A 16 -3.73 -0.49 -5.58
C HIS A 16 -2.66 -1.04 -6.52
N THR A 17 -2.29 -2.31 -6.32
CA THR A 17 -1.40 -3.08 -7.20
C THR A 17 -1.78 -4.55 -7.22
N ALA A 18 -1.64 -5.18 -8.38
CA ALA A 18 -1.80 -6.63 -8.55
C ALA A 18 -0.58 -7.42 -8.03
N ASN A 19 0.53 -6.76 -7.71
CA ASN A 19 1.74 -7.40 -7.20
C ASN A 19 1.75 -7.59 -5.67
N ALA A 20 0.71 -7.15 -4.98
CA ALA A 20 0.49 -7.39 -3.57
C ALA A 20 -0.88 -8.06 -3.36
N PRO A 21 -1.09 -8.77 -2.23
CA PRO A 21 -2.35 -9.43 -1.94
C PRO A 21 -3.54 -8.46 -2.06
N ALA A 22 -4.60 -8.90 -2.72
CA ALA A 22 -5.82 -8.11 -2.86
C ALA A 22 -6.41 -7.76 -1.47
N ALA A 23 -7.03 -6.59 -1.36
CA ALA A 23 -7.79 -6.24 -0.18
C ALA A 23 -9.12 -7.01 -0.18
N VAL A 24 -9.22 -8.08 0.61
CA VAL A 24 -10.39 -9.00 0.64
C VAL A 24 -11.54 -8.46 1.52
N GLY A 25 -11.44 -7.23 2.03
CA GLY A 25 -12.45 -6.58 2.88
C GLY A 25 -12.66 -5.11 2.53
N PRO A 26 -13.44 -4.35 3.32
CA PRO A 26 -13.72 -2.93 3.08
C PRO A 26 -12.52 -2.03 3.48
N TYR A 27 -11.34 -2.31 2.92
CA TYR A 27 -10.12 -1.53 3.12
C TYR A 27 -9.34 -1.40 1.80
N SER A 28 -8.35 -0.52 1.78
CA SER A 28 -7.44 -0.31 0.64
C SER A 28 -6.04 -0.77 1.01
N GLN A 29 -5.24 -1.25 0.04
CA GLN A 29 -3.84 -1.65 0.31
C GLN A 29 -3.02 -0.49 0.91
N ALA A 30 -3.21 0.72 0.38
CA ALA A 30 -2.81 1.95 1.03
C ALA A 30 -3.71 3.12 0.60
N VAL A 31 -3.70 4.18 1.40
CA VAL A 31 -4.33 5.46 1.09
C VAL A 31 -3.29 6.55 1.24
N ARG A 32 -3.10 7.36 0.18
CA ARG A 32 -2.29 8.57 0.24
C ARG A 32 -3.19 9.77 0.51
N VAL A 33 -2.80 10.58 1.48
CA VAL A 33 -3.42 11.86 1.81
C VAL A 33 -2.32 12.91 1.77
N ASP A 34 -2.34 13.74 0.73
CA ASP A 34 -1.27 14.69 0.41
C ASP A 34 0.13 14.04 0.36
N ASN A 35 0.95 14.26 1.39
CA ASN A 35 2.32 13.74 1.47
C ASN A 35 2.46 12.51 2.36
N THR A 36 1.39 12.08 3.04
CA THR A 36 1.42 10.93 3.95
C THR A 36 0.77 9.73 3.29
N ILE A 37 1.42 8.57 3.38
CA ILE A 37 0.90 7.30 2.89
C ILE A 37 0.59 6.40 4.10
N TYR A 38 -0.67 6.04 4.24
CA TYR A 38 -1.14 5.08 5.24
C TYR A 38 -1.24 3.70 4.57
N VAL A 39 -0.31 2.82 4.92
CA VAL A 39 -0.26 1.45 4.39
C VAL A 39 -0.98 0.50 5.36
N SER A 40 -1.85 -0.37 4.85
CA SER A 40 -2.49 -1.40 5.68
C SER A 40 -1.48 -2.45 6.15
N GLY A 41 -1.82 -3.16 7.22
CA GLY A 41 -1.04 -4.32 7.66
C GLY A 41 -0.95 -5.35 6.53
N SER A 42 0.27 -5.78 6.20
CA SER A 42 0.51 -6.75 5.14
C SER A 42 0.91 -8.10 5.73
N LEU A 43 0.16 -9.15 5.37
CA LEU A 43 0.50 -10.51 5.74
C LEU A 43 1.57 -11.08 4.79
N GLY A 44 2.24 -12.14 5.23
CA GLY A 44 3.18 -12.91 4.42
C GLY A 44 2.52 -13.79 3.35
N LEU A 45 1.49 -13.27 2.68
CA LEU A 45 0.76 -13.96 1.62
C LEU A 45 1.50 -13.81 0.28
N ASP A 46 1.56 -14.89 -0.49
CA ASP A 46 1.99 -14.82 -1.89
C ASP A 46 0.86 -14.17 -2.73
N PRO A 47 1.12 -13.06 -3.44
CA PRO A 47 0.09 -12.37 -4.21
C PRO A 47 -0.47 -13.20 -5.38
N LYS A 48 0.24 -14.26 -5.82
CA LYS A 48 -0.21 -15.13 -6.92
C LYS A 48 -1.10 -16.26 -6.42
N THR A 49 -0.77 -16.85 -5.28
CA THR A 49 -1.50 -18.02 -4.76
C THR A 49 -2.53 -17.66 -3.69
N GLY A 50 -2.36 -16.51 -3.02
CA GLY A 50 -3.17 -16.13 -1.87
C GLY A 50 -2.85 -16.92 -0.60
N GLU A 51 -1.77 -17.71 -0.59
CA GLU A 51 -1.39 -18.55 0.54
C GLU A 51 -0.29 -17.91 1.40
N LEU A 52 -0.31 -18.20 2.71
CA LEU A 52 0.76 -17.77 3.62
C LEU A 52 2.05 -18.56 3.36
N LYS A 53 3.18 -17.85 3.34
CA LYS A 53 4.49 -18.51 3.36
C LYS A 53 4.69 -19.32 4.65
N GLN A 54 5.51 -20.36 4.55
CA GLN A 54 5.78 -21.26 5.66
C GLN A 54 6.86 -20.69 6.59
N GLY A 55 6.52 -20.52 7.87
CA GLY A 55 7.45 -20.06 8.90
C GLY A 55 7.60 -18.54 8.98
N ILE A 56 7.99 -18.07 10.17
CA ILE A 56 8.00 -16.64 10.50
C ILE A 56 8.96 -15.81 9.64
N LYS A 57 10.13 -16.36 9.30
CA LYS A 57 11.13 -15.66 8.48
C LYS A 57 10.58 -15.37 7.08
N GLU A 58 10.03 -16.39 6.42
CA GLU A 58 9.48 -16.24 5.08
C GLU A 58 8.22 -15.35 5.06
N GLN A 59 7.38 -15.43 6.10
CA GLN A 59 6.25 -14.52 6.24
C GLN A 59 6.68 -13.07 6.42
N ALA A 60 7.71 -12.81 7.22
CA ALA A 60 8.26 -11.47 7.40
C ALA A 60 8.85 -10.91 6.08
N HIS A 61 9.64 -11.72 5.37
CA HIS A 61 10.17 -11.36 4.06
C HIS A 61 9.06 -11.06 3.04
N GLN A 62 8.04 -11.92 2.97
CA GLN A 62 6.93 -11.73 2.04
C GLN A 62 6.06 -10.53 2.40
N SER A 63 5.80 -10.31 3.69
CA SER A 63 5.08 -9.13 4.20
C SER A 63 5.78 -7.84 3.79
N LEU A 64 7.09 -7.74 4.01
CA LEU A 64 7.87 -6.58 3.59
C LEU A 64 7.86 -6.42 2.07
N LYS A 65 8.02 -7.50 1.31
CA LYS A 65 7.94 -7.46 -0.16
C LYS A 65 6.60 -6.94 -0.65
N ASN A 66 5.50 -7.37 -0.04
CA ASN A 66 4.15 -6.88 -0.37
C ASN A 66 4.01 -5.38 -0.08
N ILE A 67 4.53 -4.91 1.07
CA ILE A 67 4.60 -3.47 1.39
C ILE A 67 5.42 -2.72 0.33
N GLY A 68 6.58 -3.25 -0.08
CA GLY A 68 7.40 -2.67 -1.13
C GLY A 68 6.68 -2.49 -2.45
N GLU A 69 5.88 -3.47 -2.88
CA GLU A 69 5.07 -3.36 -4.11
C GLU A 69 3.96 -2.30 -3.97
N ILE A 70 3.37 -2.15 -2.80
CA ILE A 70 2.38 -1.09 -2.51
C ILE A 70 3.05 0.30 -2.54
N LEU A 71 4.22 0.44 -1.90
CA LEU A 71 5.01 1.67 -1.91
C LEU A 71 5.42 2.06 -3.35
N LYS A 72 5.87 1.08 -4.14
CA LYS A 72 6.21 1.26 -5.55
C LYS A 72 5.01 1.74 -6.36
N ALA A 73 3.82 1.20 -6.11
CA ALA A 73 2.58 1.65 -6.75
C ALA A 73 2.19 3.09 -6.34
N ALA A 74 2.62 3.56 -5.18
CA ALA A 74 2.49 4.95 -4.74
C ALA A 74 3.63 5.87 -5.23
N GLY A 75 4.60 5.35 -5.99
CA GLY A 75 5.74 6.10 -6.53
C GLY A 75 6.88 6.34 -5.52
N VAL A 76 6.95 5.55 -4.44
CA VAL A 76 7.94 5.64 -3.37
C VAL A 76 8.59 4.29 -3.09
N GLY A 77 9.58 4.25 -2.19
CA GLY A 77 10.25 3.03 -1.72
C GLY A 77 10.46 3.03 -0.22
N TYR A 78 11.22 2.07 0.30
CA TYR A 78 11.42 1.90 1.75
C TYR A 78 12.20 3.03 2.44
N GLY A 79 12.91 3.87 1.68
CA GLY A 79 13.67 5.00 2.21
C GLY A 79 12.86 6.29 2.34
N ASN A 80 11.58 6.26 2.00
CA ASN A 80 10.63 7.37 2.15
C ASN A 80 9.98 7.35 3.53
#